data_AF-A0A1H3TDW3-F1
#
_entry.id   AF-A0A1H3TDW3-F1
#
_cell.length_a   1.000
_cell.length_b   1.000
_cell.length_c   1.000
_cell.angle_alpha   90.00
_cell.angle_beta   90.00
_cell.angle_gamma   90.00
#
_symmetry.space_group_name_H-M   'P 1'
#
loop_
_entity.id
_entity.type
_entity.pdbx_description
1 polymer ?
#
loop_
_entity_poly.entity_id
_entity_poly.type
_entity_poly.pdbx_seq_one_letter_code
_entity_poly.pdbx_strand_id
1 'polypeptide(L)' 'MLTLSTPAGDTITAANEIELASKWLDKQHGEGWEGGVIPFDEHDAVWSTVEELDLMRSGLIDGFTVTEPTTYDH' A
#
# COMPACT_ATOMS: atom_id res chain seq x y z
N MET A 1 2.33 11.13 5.10
CA MET A 1 1.24 10.83 4.14
C MET A 1 1.88 10.10 2.99
N LEU A 2 1.37 8.95 2.57
CA LEU A 2 1.88 8.20 1.44
C LEU A 2 0.87 8.23 0.31
N THR A 3 1.33 8.21 -0.93
CA THR A 3 0.49 8.15 -2.12
C THR A 3 0.99 7.05 -3.05
N LEU A 4 0.16 6.04 -3.28
CA LEU A 4 0.33 5.03 -4.32
C LEU A 4 -0.43 5.47 -5.58
N SER A 5 0.25 5.50 -6.72
CA SER A 5 -0.34 5.66 -8.05
C SER A 5 -0.21 4.36 -8.83
N THR A 6 -1.31 3.91 -9.46
CA THR A 6 -1.35 2.66 -10.22
C THR A 6 -1.28 2.91 -11.73
N PRO A 7 -0.90 1.91 -12.54
CA PRO A 7 -0.92 2.01 -14.01
C PRO A 7 -2.32 2.31 -14.58
N ALA A 8 -3.38 1.92 -13.85
CA ALA A 8 -4.77 2.17 -14.23
C ALA A 8 -5.21 3.63 -13.99
N GLY A 9 -4.34 4.46 -13.37
CA GLY A 9 -4.62 5.84 -13.02
C GLY A 9 -5.30 6.03 -11.67
N ASP A 10 -5.43 4.97 -10.86
CA ASP A 10 -5.93 5.09 -9.49
C ASP A 10 -4.88 5.74 -8.60
N THR A 11 -5.35 6.44 -7.57
CA THR A 11 -4.50 7.01 -6.53
C THR A 11 -5.05 6.64 -5.16
N ILE A 12 -4.21 6.07 -4.30
CA ILE A 12 -4.55 5.67 -2.94
C ILE A 12 -3.65 6.46 -1.99
N THR A 13 -4.24 7.13 -1.00
CA THR A 13 -3.51 7.90 0.01
C THR A 13 -3.72 7.33 1.40
N ALA A 14 -2.69 7.40 2.23
CA ALA A 14 -2.69 6.90 3.60
C ALA A 14 -1.75 7.73 4.50
N ALA A 15 -1.90 7.63 5.82
CA ALA A 15 -1.01 8.32 6.75
C ALA A 15 0.36 7.63 6.85
N ASN A 16 0.37 6.29 6.82
CA ASN A 16 1.53 5.42 6.97
C ASN A 16 1.44 4.19 6.04
N GLU A 17 2.48 3.36 6.06
CA GLU A 17 2.62 2.19 5.17
C GLU A 17 1.62 1.07 5.47
N ILE A 18 1.26 0.85 6.73
CA ILE A 18 0.28 -0.16 7.15
C ILE A 18 -1.10 0.19 6.60
N GLU A 19 -1.52 1.45 6.76
CA GLU A 19 -2.78 1.92 6.20
C GLU A 19 -2.77 1.91 4.67
N LEU A 20 -1.63 2.22 4.04
CA LEU A 20 -1.50 2.14 2.58
C LEU A 20 -1.63 0.69 2.09
N ALA A 21 -0.98 -0.25 2.77
CA ALA A 21 -1.04 -1.67 2.47
C ALA A 21 -2.47 -2.22 2.62
N SER A 22 -3.15 -1.89 3.71
CA SER A 22 -4.55 -2.29 3.91
C SER A 22 -5.47 -1.76 2.80
N LYS A 23 -5.34 -0.48 2.43
CA LYS A 23 -6.13 0.11 1.33
C LYS A 23 -5.78 -0.48 -0.04
N TRP A 24 -4.53 -0.90 -0.23
CA TRP A 24 -4.12 -1.58 -1.44
C TRP A 24 -4.71 -3.00 -1.52
N LEU A 25 -4.74 -3.72 -0.40
CA LEU A 25 -5.43 -5.01 -0.29
C LEU A 25 -6.94 -4.87 -0.55
N ASP A 26 -7.60 -3.83 -0.02
CA ASP A 26 -8.99 -3.52 -0.36
C ASP A 26 -9.18 -3.36 -1.89
N LYS A 27 -8.24 -2.69 -2.56
CA LYS A 27 -8.29 -2.50 -4.01
C LYS A 27 -8.08 -3.81 -4.78
N GLN A 28 -7.24 -4.71 -4.29
CA GLN A 28 -6.93 -6.00 -4.93
C GLN A 28 -8.02 -7.05 -4.71
N HIS A 29 -8.58 -7.11 -3.50
CA HIS A 29 -9.45 -8.20 -3.04
C HIS A 29 -10.90 -7.78 -2.76
N GLY A 30 -11.19 -6.49 -2.79
CA GLY A 30 -12.48 -5.91 -2.40
C GLY A 30 -12.43 -5.32 -1.00
N GLU A 31 -13.30 -4.32 -0.77
CA GLU A 31 -13.39 -3.62 0.52
C GLU A 31 -13.70 -4.59 1.67
N GLY A 32 -12.93 -4.47 2.76
CA GLY A 32 -13.05 -5.34 3.92
C GLY A 32 -12.44 -6.72 3.68
N TRP A 33 -11.32 -6.77 2.96
CA TRP A 33 -10.59 -8.01 2.62
C TRP A 33 -10.26 -8.87 3.84
N GLU A 34 -10.10 -8.24 5.01
CA GLU A 34 -9.83 -8.88 6.30
C GLU A 34 -11.05 -9.63 6.87
N GLY A 35 -12.23 -9.47 6.27
CA GLY A 35 -13.49 -10.07 6.71
C GLY A 35 -13.43 -11.60 6.78
N GLY A 36 -13.31 -12.12 8.00
CA GLY A 36 -13.21 -13.57 8.25
C GLY A 36 -11.80 -14.15 8.18
N VAL A 37 -10.78 -13.29 8.02
CA VAL A 37 -9.36 -13.63 8.14
C VAL A 37 -8.99 -13.67 9.63
N ILE A 38 -8.17 -14.64 10.03
CA ILE A 38 -7.67 -14.68 11.41
C ILE A 38 -6.57 -13.62 11.61
N PRO A 39 -6.36 -13.10 12.83
CA PRO A 39 -5.45 -11.96 13.03
C PRO A 39 -4.01 -12.19 12.56
N PHE A 40 -3.52 -13.43 12.61
CA PHE A 40 -2.17 -13.76 12.16
C PHE A 40 -2.05 -13.72 10.62
N ASP A 41 -3.04 -14.27 9.93
CA ASP A 41 -3.09 -14.24 8.46
C ASP A 41 -3.31 -12.81 7.95
N GLU A 42 -4.09 -12.00 8.68
CA GLU A 42 -4.27 -10.57 8.39
C GLU A 42 -2.92 -9.83 8.52
N HIS A 43 -2.19 -10.06 9.61
CA HIS A 43 -0.86 -9.49 9.81
C HIS A 43 0.11 -9.87 8.68
N ASP A 44 0.16 -11.15 8.30
CA ASP A 44 1.06 -11.63 7.25
C ASP A 44 0.71 -11.04 5.88
N ALA A 45 -0.59 -10.92 5.56
CA ALA A 45 -1.04 -10.27 4.33
C ALA A 45 -0.62 -8.80 4.29
N VAL A 46 -0.90 -8.04 5.36
CA VAL A 46 -0.51 -6.63 5.46
C VAL A 46 1.00 -6.47 5.32
N TRP A 47 1.80 -7.28 6.02
CA TRP A 47 3.26 -7.17 5.97
C TRP A 47 3.82 -7.54 4.59
N SER A 48 3.30 -8.59 3.96
CA SER A 48 3.67 -8.95 2.58
C SER A 48 3.35 -7.82 1.61
N THR A 49 2.23 -7.13 1.81
CA THR A 49 1.84 -5.97 1.00
C THR A 49 2.72 -4.75 1.27
N VAL A 50 3.20 -4.53 2.50
CA VAL A 50 4.22 -3.50 2.77
C VAL A 50 5.49 -3.76 1.96
N GLU A 51 5.96 -5.00 1.92
CA GLU A 51 7.11 -5.38 1.10
C GLU A 51 6.85 -5.15 -0.40
N GLU A 52 5.63 -5.44 -0.89
CA GLU A 52 5.21 -5.12 -2.26
C GLU A 52 5.30 -3.60 -2.54
N LEU A 53 4.77 -2.77 -1.62
CA LEU A 53 4.82 -1.31 -1.75
C LEU A 53 6.26 -0.78 -1.78
N ASP A 54 7.19 -1.40 -1.05
CA ASP A 54 8.61 -1.05 -1.10
C ASP A 54 9.25 -1.40 -2.45
N LEU A 55 8.85 -2.51 -3.08
CA LEU A 55 9.28 -2.84 -4.44
C LEU A 55 8.72 -1.84 -5.46
N MET A 56 7.46 -1.41 -5.32
CA MET A 56 6.86 -0.34 -6.13
C MET A 56 7.59 0.99 -5.94
N ARG A 57 7.89 1.36 -4.68
CA ARG A 57 8.66 2.56 -4.33
C ARG A 57 10.05 2.55 -4.96
N SER A 58 10.69 1.38 -5.01
CA SER A 58 12.02 1.18 -5.60
C SER A 58 12.00 1.13 -7.13
N GLY A 59 10.83 1.21 -7.76
CA GLY A 59 10.69 1.12 -9.22
C GLY A 59 10.97 -0.28 -9.78
N LEU A 60 10.90 -1.33 -8.94
CA LEU A 60 11.06 -2.73 -9.38
C LEU A 60 9.75 -3.31 -9.93
N ILE A 61 8.62 -2.67 -9.64
CA ILE A 61 7.32 -3.00 -10.22
C ILE A 61 6.89 -1.85 -11.14
N ASP A 62 6.92 -2.11 -12.44
CA ASP A 62 6.69 -1.09 -13.47
C ASP A 62 5.29 -0.48 -13.40
N GLY A 63 5.23 0.84 -13.61
CA GLY A 63 3.98 1.61 -13.71
C GLY A 63 3.31 1.91 -12.37
N PHE A 64 3.87 1.44 -11.25
CA PHE A 64 3.49 1.86 -9.91
C PHE A 64 4.48 2.89 -9.37
N THR A 65 3.95 3.83 -8.59
CA THR A 65 4.77 4.83 -7.90
C THR A 65 4.25 5.01 -6.49
N VAL A 66 5.13 4.90 -5.49
CA VAL A 66 4.83 5.27 -4.10
C VAL A 66 5.63 6.51 -3.74
N THR A 67 4.95 7.57 -3.32
CA THR A 67 5.58 8.84 -2.92
C THR A 67 5.21 9.23 -1.49
N GLU A 68 6.13 9.93 -0.84
CA GLU A 68 5.91 10.60 0.44
C GLU A 68 6.11 12.11 0.22
N PRO A 69 5.39 13.01 0.93
CA PRO A 69 5.70 14.41 0.89
C PRO A 69 7.09 14.57 1.48
N THR A 70 8.00 15.14 0.69
CA THR A 70 9.27 15.65 1.19
C THR A 70 9.00 16.58 2.36
N THR A 71 9.23 16.11 3.58
CA THR A 71 9.48 17.00 4.72
C THR A 71 10.81 17.67 4.46
N TYR A 72 10.77 18.91 3.96
CA TYR A 72 11.91 19.79 4.00
C TYR A 72 12.14 20.16 5.47
N ASP A 73 13.07 19.48 6.14
CA ASP A 73 13.66 19.99 7.38
C ASP A 73 14.45 21.25 7.02
N HIS A 74 13.97 22.40 7.49
CA HIS A 74 14.57 23.71 7.31
C HIS A 74 15.21 24.20 8.61
#